data_AF-A0A6G3LP28-F1
#
_entry.id   AF-A0A6G3LP28-F1
#
_cell.length_a   1.000
_cell.length_b   1.000
_cell.length_c   1.000
_cell.angle_alpha   90.00
_cell.angle_beta   90.00
_cell.angle_gamma   90.00
#
_symmetry.space_group_name_H-M   'P 1'
#
loop_
_entity.id
_entity.type
_entity.pdbx_description
1 polymer ?
#
loop_
_entity_poly.entity_id
_entity_poly.type
_entity_poly.pdbx_seq_one_letter_code
_entity_poly.pdbx_strand_id
1 'polypeptide(L)'
;MSVGRQLLEELRRDEELRRMLAEELIPEALRHRELRRTMLVALSREMATKDDIGSVKEEIDNLRKEINSRFVSLENRVSMLEMKMSRIEGQLSILVKIFLVFNVSILIGIIGILLKSYVP
;
A
#
# COMPACT_ATOMS: atom_id res chain seq x y z
N MET A 1 63.60 -1.60 -14.52
CA MET A 1 62.37 -1.47 -13.72
C MET A 1 62.07 -2.80 -13.04
N SER A 2 61.33 -2.82 -11.93
CA SER A 2 60.91 -4.08 -11.29
C SER A 2 59.97 -4.87 -12.23
N VAL A 3 60.21 -6.17 -12.36
CA VAL A 3 59.41 -7.09 -13.22
C VAL A 3 57.91 -6.98 -12.93
N GLY A 4 57.53 -6.82 -11.65
CA GLY A 4 56.13 -6.65 -11.27
C GLY A 4 55.50 -5.34 -11.76
N ARG A 5 56.27 -4.25 -11.89
CA ARG A 5 55.75 -2.99 -12.44
C ARG A 5 55.55 -3.08 -13.94
N GLN A 6 56.45 -3.76 -14.65
CA GLN A 6 56.35 -3.96 -16.09
C GLN A 6 55.13 -4.82 -16.45
N LEU A 7 54.88 -5.89 -15.69
CA LEU A 7 53.67 -6.71 -15.83
C LEU A 7 52.38 -5.89 -15.62
N LEU A 8 52.35 -5.01 -14.61
CA LEU A 8 51.19 -4.14 -14.37
C LEU A 8 50.96 -3.12 -15.50
N GLU A 9 52.03 -2.60 -16.12
CA GLU A 9 51.92 -1.71 -17.28
C GLU A 9 51.41 -2.46 -18.52
N GLU A 10 51.86 -3.68 -18.76
CA GLU A 10 51.39 -4.54 -19.85
C GLU A 10 49.91 -4.93 -19.66
N LEU A 11 49.50 -5.35 -18.46
CA LEU A 11 48.09 -5.66 -18.16
C LEU A 11 47.14 -4.46 -18.28
N ARG A 12 47.67 -3.24 -18.09
CA ARG A 12 46.90 -2.00 -18.29
C ARG A 12 46.74 -1.64 -19.76
N ARG A 13 47.74 -1.93 -20.60
CA ARG A 13 47.72 -1.62 -22.04
C ARG A 13 47.02 -2.69 -22.87
N ASP A 14 47.11 -3.95 -22.46
CA ASP A 14 46.58 -5.09 -23.18
C ASP A 14 45.43 -5.74 -22.40
N GLU A 15 44.22 -5.59 -22.92
CA GLU A 15 42.99 -6.13 -22.32
C GLU A 15 42.84 -7.65 -22.53
N GLU A 16 43.41 -8.18 -23.62
CA GLU A 16 43.40 -9.60 -23.92
C GLU A 16 44.34 -10.35 -22.97
N LEU A 17 45.55 -9.82 -22.76
CA LEU A 17 46.49 -10.32 -21.76
C LEU A 17 45.90 -10.29 -20.35
N ARG A 18 45.21 -9.20 -19.99
CA ARG A 18 44.53 -9.06 -18.69
C ARG A 18 43.46 -10.13 -18.50
N ARG A 19 42.67 -10.38 -19.54
CA ARG A 19 41.61 -11.38 -19.51
C ARG A 19 42.17 -12.80 -19.42
N MET A 20 43.15 -13.16 -20.24
CA MET A 20 43.80 -14.47 -20.20
C MET A 20 44.42 -14.75 -18.83
N LEU A 21 45.09 -13.75 -18.25
CA LEU A 21 45.67 -13.88 -16.91
C LEU A 21 44.58 -14.09 -15.84
N ALA A 22 43.45 -13.37 -15.94
CA ALA A 22 42.33 -13.56 -15.03
C ALA A 22 41.68 -14.94 -15.19
N GLU A 23 41.51 -15.42 -16.43
CA GLU A 23 40.93 -16.73 -16.73
C GLU A 23 41.77 -17.89 -16.16
N GLU A 24 43.10 -17.74 -16.06
CA GLU A 24 43.93 -18.75 -15.40
C GLU A 24 43.99 -18.62 -13.87
N LEU A 25 44.00 -17.40 -13.33
CA LEU A 25 44.14 -17.18 -11.89
C LEU A 25 42.83 -17.34 -11.11
N ILE A 26 41.68 -17.00 -11.71
CA ILE A 26 40.38 -17.05 -11.03
C ILE A 26 39.99 -18.49 -10.63
N PRO A 27 40.09 -19.52 -11.50
CA PRO A 27 39.74 -20.89 -11.13
C PRO A 27 40.59 -21.42 -9.96
N GLU A 28 41.90 -21.12 -9.96
CA GLU A 28 42.80 -21.56 -8.90
C GLU A 28 42.53 -20.80 -7.59
N ALA A 29 42.29 -19.48 -7.67
CA ALA A 29 41.85 -18.69 -6.52
C ALA A 29 40.52 -19.20 -5.92
N LEU A 30 39.59 -19.66 -6.76
CA LEU A 30 38.32 -20.26 -6.33
C LEU A 30 38.49 -21.68 -5.78
N ARG A 31 39.54 -22.42 -6.14
CA ARG A 31 39.85 -23.74 -5.56
C ARG A 31 40.34 -23.62 -4.13
N HIS A 32 41.18 -22.63 -3.83
CA HIS A 32 41.66 -22.36 -2.48
C HIS A 32 40.51 -21.95 -1.55
N ARG A 33 40.27 -22.76 -0.51
CA ARG A 33 39.15 -22.57 0.43
C ARG A 33 39.17 -21.20 1.11
N GLU A 34 40.33 -20.69 1.44
CA GLU A 34 40.49 -19.40 2.14
C GLU A 34 40.12 -18.22 1.24
N LEU A 35 40.65 -18.20 0.00
CA LEU A 35 40.34 -17.16 -0.99
C LEU A 35 38.85 -17.20 -1.37
N ARG A 36 38.29 -18.39 -1.59
CA ARG A 36 36.85 -18.57 -1.82
C ARG A 36 36.01 -18.06 -0.65
N ARG A 37 36.43 -18.32 0.60
CA ARG A 37 35.73 -17.82 1.79
C ARG A 37 35.78 -16.30 1.87
N THR A 38 36.93 -15.70 1.62
CA THR A 38 37.09 -14.23 1.62
C THR A 38 36.19 -13.58 0.57
N MET A 39 36.13 -14.13 -0.65
CA MET A 39 35.23 -13.66 -1.70
C MET A 39 33.75 -13.81 -1.30
N LEU A 40 33.35 -14.96 -0.75
CA LEU A 40 31.96 -15.17 -0.30
C LEU A 40 31.55 -14.22 0.82
N VAL A 41 32.45 -13.90 1.76
CA VAL A 41 32.18 -12.94 2.85
C VAL A 41 32.06 -11.51 2.32
N ALA A 42 32.85 -11.15 1.31
CA ALA A 42 32.71 -9.85 0.65
C ALA A 42 31.35 -9.75 -0.06
N LEU A 43 31.00 -10.75 -0.87
CA LEU A 43 29.73 -10.80 -1.59
C LEU A 43 28.52 -10.86 -0.65
N SER A 44 28.60 -11.62 0.45
CA SER A 44 27.49 -11.74 1.41
C SER A 44 27.13 -10.42 2.10
N ARG A 45 28.03 -9.42 2.11
CA ARG A 45 27.73 -8.09 2.67
C ARG A 45 26.90 -7.23 1.73
N GLU A 46 26.91 -7.53 0.44
CA GLU A 46 26.19 -6.77 -0.60
C GLU A 46 24.99 -7.53 -1.16
N MET A 47 24.91 -8.84 -0.90
CA MET A 47 23.81 -9.70 -1.35
C MET A 47 22.70 -9.75 -0.31
N ALA A 48 21.46 -9.47 -0.74
CA ALA A 48 20.28 -9.81 0.04
C ALA A 48 20.19 -11.33 0.20
N THR A 49 20.12 -11.79 1.44
CA THR A 49 20.00 -13.20 1.78
C THR A 49 18.55 -13.67 1.68
N LYS A 50 18.33 -14.99 1.70
CA LYS A 50 16.98 -15.55 1.76
C LYS A 50 16.24 -15.14 3.04
N ASP A 51 16.99 -14.90 4.13
CA ASP A 51 16.42 -14.49 5.41
C ASP A 51 15.89 -13.05 5.32
N ASP A 52 16.63 -12.16 4.66
CA ASP A 52 16.17 -10.79 4.37
C ASP A 52 14.87 -10.81 3.57
N ILE A 53 14.81 -11.61 2.51
CA ILE A 53 13.59 -11.79 1.71
C ILE A 53 12.44 -12.40 2.54
N GLY A 54 12.76 -13.33 3.44
CA GLY A 54 11.80 -13.95 4.36
C GLY A 54 11.17 -12.91 5.30
N SER A 55 11.99 -12.04 5.89
CA SER A 55 11.52 -10.97 6.78
C SER A 55 10.59 -9.99 6.05
N VAL A 56 10.95 -9.55 4.84
CA VAL A 56 10.10 -8.68 4.02
C VAL A 56 8.78 -9.36 3.65
N LYS A 57 8.80 -10.67 3.36
CA LYS A 57 7.58 -11.42 3.06
C LYS A 57 6.65 -11.47 4.28
N GLU A 58 7.20 -11.69 5.47
CA GLU A 58 6.42 -11.70 6.71
C GLU A 58 5.82 -10.32 7.00
N GLU A 59 6.58 -9.24 6.81
CA GLU A 59 6.07 -7.88 6.94
C GLU A 59 4.92 -7.61 5.96
N ILE A 60 5.06 -8.02 4.69
CA ILE A 60 3.99 -7.91 3.69
C ILE A 60 2.74 -8.68 4.11
N ASP A 61 2.89 -9.91 4.61
CA ASP A 61 1.76 -10.72 5.05
C ASP A 61 1.06 -10.10 6.27
N ASN A 62 1.81 -9.51 7.20
CA ASN A 62 1.27 -8.79 8.35
C ASN A 62 0.53 -7.51 7.92
N LEU A 63 1.11 -6.73 7.01
CA LEU A 63 0.45 -5.54 6.44
C LEU A 63 -0.84 -5.91 5.72
N ARG A 64 -0.85 -7.01 4.95
CA ARG A 64 -2.06 -7.51 4.28
C ARG A 64 -3.16 -7.86 5.28
N LYS A 65 -2.82 -8.55 6.36
CA LYS A 65 -3.78 -8.89 7.43
C LYS A 65 -4.35 -7.64 8.10
N GLU A 66 -3.50 -6.66 8.40
CA GLU A 66 -3.93 -5.40 9.02
C GLU A 66 -4.83 -4.58 8.09
N ILE A 67 -4.50 -4.47 6.81
CA ILE A 67 -5.33 -3.80 5.82
C ILE A 67 -6.70 -4.48 5.73
N ASN A 68 -6.73 -5.81 5.67
CA ASN A 68 -7.97 -6.56 5.59
C ASN A 68 -8.85 -6.37 6.83
N SER A 69 -8.27 -6.37 8.04
CA SER A 69 -9.04 -6.16 9.27
C SER A 69 -9.61 -4.73 9.34
N ARG A 70 -8.85 -3.72 8.91
CA ARG A 70 -9.32 -2.34 8.80
C ARG A 70 -10.44 -2.22 7.77
N PHE A 71 -10.35 -2.90 6.64
CA PHE A 71 -11.37 -2.88 5.59
C PHE A 71 -12.69 -3.48 6.10
N VAL A 72 -12.65 -4.65 6.75
CA VAL A 72 -13.83 -5.27 7.36
C VAL A 72 -14.44 -4.37 8.43
N SER A 73 -13.63 -3.69 9.24
CA SER A 73 -14.13 -2.72 10.22
C SER A 73 -14.84 -1.53 9.55
N LEU A 74 -14.28 -1.00 8.46
CA LEU A 74 -14.89 0.08 7.69
C LEU A 74 -16.21 -0.35 7.05
N GLU A 75 -16.26 -1.52 6.43
CA GLU A 75 -17.46 -2.09 5.83
C GLU A 75 -18.60 -2.18 6.87
N ASN A 76 -18.31 -2.73 8.05
CA ASN A 76 -19.28 -2.79 9.15
C ASN A 76 -19.78 -1.40 9.59
N ARG A 77 -18.89 -0.40 9.66
CA ARG A 77 -19.25 0.97 10.00
C ARG A 77 -20.14 1.61 8.93
N VAL A 78 -19.85 1.38 7.66
CA VAL A 78 -20.67 1.85 6.54
C VAL A 78 -22.05 1.22 6.58
N SER A 79 -22.16 -0.09 6.76
CA SER A 79 -23.45 -0.78 6.90
C SER A 79 -24.29 -0.23 8.05
N MET A 80 -23.66 0.07 9.20
CA MET A 80 -24.36 0.71 10.31
C MET A 80 -24.85 2.13 9.98
N LEU A 81 -24.06 2.90 9.21
CA LEU A 81 -24.46 4.23 8.78
C LEU A 81 -25.62 4.17 7.79
N GLU A 82 -25.60 3.24 6.84
CA GLU A 82 -26.70 3.00 5.90
C GLU A 82 -28.00 2.66 6.62
N MET A 83 -27.94 1.77 7.62
CA MET A 83 -29.11 1.44 8.46
C MET A 83 -29.65 2.66 9.21
N LYS A 84 -28.76 3.48 9.79
CA LYS A 84 -29.16 4.71 10.48
C LYS A 84 -29.77 5.72 9.51
N MET A 85 -29.20 5.86 8.32
CA MET A 85 -29.71 6.76 7.27
C MET A 85 -31.11 6.34 6.83
N SER A 86 -31.33 5.05 6.54
CA SER A 86 -32.65 4.51 6.19
C SER A 86 -33.70 4.78 7.28
N ARG A 87 -33.33 4.65 8.55
CA ARG A 87 -34.23 4.99 9.67
C ARG A 87 -34.55 6.48 9.71
N ILE A 88 -33.56 7.34 9.50
CA ILE A 88 -33.75 8.80 9.48
C ILE A 88 -34.65 9.20 8.30
N GLU A 89 -34.43 8.65 7.11
CA GLU A 89 -35.27 8.90 5.93
C GLU A 89 -36.73 8.51 6.19
N GLY A 90 -36.97 7.37 6.83
CA GLY A 90 -38.30 6.94 7.23
C GLY A 90 -38.98 7.91 8.20
N GLN A 91 -38.25 8.36 9.24
CA GLN A 91 -38.77 9.34 10.21
C GLN A 91 -39.07 10.69 9.57
N LEU A 92 -38.18 11.19 8.71
CA LEU A 92 -38.37 12.44 7.99
C LEU A 92 -39.58 12.36 7.04
N SER A 93 -39.78 11.24 6.35
CA SER A 93 -40.95 11.03 5.50
C SER A 93 -42.26 11.15 6.29
N ILE A 94 -42.31 10.54 7.48
CA ILE A 94 -43.48 10.65 8.38
C ILE A 94 -43.67 12.10 8.85
N LEU A 95 -42.60 12.75 9.29
CA LEU A 95 -42.64 14.14 9.74
C LEU A 95 -43.15 15.08 8.65
N VAL A 96 -42.66 14.95 7.42
CA VAL A 96 -43.10 15.73 6.26
C VAL A 96 -44.60 15.50 5.98
N LYS A 97 -45.06 14.25 6.03
CA LYS A 97 -46.49 13.93 5.86
C LYS A 97 -47.37 14.60 6.91
N ILE A 98 -46.99 14.51 8.19
CA ILE A 98 -47.71 15.15 9.29
C ILE A 98 -47.73 16.67 9.11
N PHE A 99 -46.58 17.26 8.79
CA PHE A 99 -46.46 18.69 8.55
C PHE A 99 -47.38 19.15 7.43
N LEU A 100 -47.41 18.45 6.29
CA LEU A 100 -48.30 18.79 5.17
C LEU A 100 -49.78 18.71 5.56
N VAL A 101 -50.20 17.62 6.20
CA VAL A 101 -51.61 17.44 6.62
C VAL A 101 -52.04 18.55 7.58
N PHE A 102 -51.20 18.88 8.55
CA PHE A 102 -51.48 19.92 9.53
C PHE A 102 -51.56 21.30 8.89
N ASN A 103 -50.58 21.68 8.07
CA ASN A 103 -50.55 22.98 7.40
C ASN A 103 -51.72 23.15 6.42
N VAL A 104 -52.05 22.12 5.63
CA VAL A 104 -53.20 22.15 4.71
C VAL A 104 -54.51 22.33 5.49
N SER A 105 -54.67 21.61 6.61
CA SER A 105 -55.87 21.71 7.45
C SER A 105 -56.06 23.12 8.04
N ILE A 106 -54.97 23.74 8.52
CA ILE A 106 -54.99 25.14 8.99
C ILE A 106 -55.36 26.09 7.87
N LEU A 107 -54.74 25.94 6.69
CA LEU A 107 -55.00 26.80 5.53
C LEU A 107 -56.48 26.76 5.12
N ILE A 108 -57.07 25.57 5.08
CA ILE A 108 -58.50 25.38 4.81
C ILE A 108 -59.35 26.10 5.88
N GLY A 109 -59.00 25.95 7.16
CA GLY A 109 -59.69 26.63 8.25
C GLY A 109 -59.65 28.16 8.14
N ILE A 110 -58.48 28.72 7.83
CA ILE A 110 -58.30 30.17 7.63
C ILE A 110 -59.12 30.65 6.43
N ILE A 111 -59.07 29.95 5.29
CA ILE A 111 -59.86 30.29 4.10
C ILE A 111 -61.35 30.25 4.41
N GLY A 112 -61.84 29.25 5.15
CA GLY A 112 -63.24 29.15 5.56
C GLY A 112 -63.69 30.33 6.43
N ILE A 113 -62.85 30.77 7.38
CA ILE A 113 -63.12 31.95 8.21
C ILE A 113 -63.13 33.22 7.35
N LEU A 114 -62.15 33.38 6.45
CA LEU A 114 -62.07 34.54 5.55
C LEU A 114 -63.29 34.63 4.63
N LEU A 115 -63.71 33.52 4.02
CA LEU A 115 -64.91 33.47 3.18
C LEU A 115 -66.16 33.86 3.97
N LYS A 116 -66.33 33.35 5.20
CA LYS A 116 -67.45 33.74 6.07
C LYS A 116 -67.44 35.23 6.42
N SER A 117 -66.26 35.83 6.57
CA SER A 117 -66.13 37.26 6.89
C SER A 117 -66.33 38.19 5.68
N TYR A 118 -66.19 37.68 4.46
CA TYR A 118 -66.24 38.48 3.22
C TYR A 118 -67.58 38.35 2.47
N VAL A 119 -68.38 37.31 2.76
CA VAL A 119 -69.76 37.21 2.27
C VAL A 119 -70.65 38.03 3.22
N PRO A 120 -71.29 39.13 2.74
CA PRO A 120 -72.16 39.99 3.56
C PRO A 120 -73.46 39.29 3.99
#